data_AF-A0A536YWM1-F1
#
_entry.id   AF-A0A536YWM1-F1
#
_cell.length_a   1.000
_cell.length_b   1.000
_cell.length_c   1.000
_cell.angle_alpha   90.00
_cell.angle_beta   90.00
_cell.angle_gamma   90.00
#
_symmetry.space_group_name_H-M   'P 1'
#
loop_
_entity.id
_entity.type
_entity.pdbx_description
1 polymer ?
#
loop_
_entity_poly.entity_id
_entity_poly.type
_entity_poly.pdbx_seq_one_letter_code
_entity_poly.pdbx_strand_id
1 'polypeptide(L)'
;MRKFLALTAAAIAAAILSGCGYNDLQRQDEQVKAAWSEVINQYQRRADLVPNLVNTVKGYAAQEERVLTEVTRARASVGSIQATPELINDPQAFARFQAAQAQLSSALSRLLLVAENYPNLKSDQNFRDLQSQLEGTENRIAVARNRYIKAVQEYNTTVRSFPTNLTAMLFKMDVKPNFSVENEKAISAPPTVDFSKPAPAPAPAPAPAPAPAPAPATK
;
A
#
# COMPACT_ATOMS: atom_id res chain seq x y z
N MET A 1 55.84 -10.42 31.10
CA MET A 1 55.13 -9.35 30.37
C MET A 1 54.55 -9.83 29.03
N ARG A 2 55.33 -10.31 28.06
CA ARG A 2 54.80 -10.77 26.74
C ARG A 2 53.69 -11.83 26.81
N LYS A 3 53.82 -12.85 27.66
CA LYS A 3 52.78 -13.90 27.84
C LYS A 3 51.48 -13.37 28.46
N PHE A 4 51.59 -12.43 29.40
CA PHE A 4 50.44 -11.76 29.99
C PHE A 4 49.74 -10.86 28.96
N LEU A 5 50.50 -10.10 28.16
CA LEU A 5 49.95 -9.25 27.09
C LEU A 5 49.18 -10.08 26.04
N ALA A 6 49.73 -11.22 25.65
CA ALA A 6 49.09 -12.14 24.70
C ALA A 6 47.80 -12.77 25.25
N LEU A 7 47.78 -13.14 26.53
CA LEU A 7 46.58 -13.67 27.18
C LEU A 7 45.48 -12.61 27.32
N THR A 8 45.82 -11.36 27.67
CA THR A 8 44.84 -10.26 27.66
C THR A 8 44.32 -9.96 26.26
N ALA A 9 45.17 -9.96 25.23
CA ALA A 9 44.74 -9.75 23.86
C ALA A 9 43.82 -10.88 23.37
N ALA A 10 44.11 -12.14 23.71
CA ALA A 10 43.27 -13.29 23.38
C ALA A 10 41.93 -13.26 24.12
N ALA A 11 41.91 -12.86 25.39
CA ALA A 11 40.68 -12.70 26.16
C ALA A 11 39.81 -11.55 25.62
N ILE A 12 40.43 -10.42 25.24
CA ILE A 12 39.74 -9.30 24.58
C ILE A 12 39.20 -9.74 23.22
N ALA A 13 39.98 -10.46 22.41
CA ALA A 13 39.53 -10.99 21.12
C ALA A 13 38.36 -11.99 21.28
N ALA A 14 38.43 -12.88 22.26
CA ALA A 14 37.35 -13.83 22.55
C ALA A 14 36.07 -13.12 23.03
N ALA A 15 36.20 -12.07 23.85
CA ALA A 15 35.07 -11.24 24.29
C ALA A 15 34.48 -10.39 23.14
N ILE A 16 35.32 -9.93 22.20
CA ILE A 16 34.86 -9.25 20.98
C ILE A 16 34.12 -10.23 20.06
N LEU A 17 34.62 -11.45 19.88
CA LEU A 17 33.99 -12.45 19.00
C LEU A 17 32.57 -12.85 19.46
N SER A 18 32.33 -12.93 20.77
CA SER A 18 31.00 -13.28 21.31
C SER A 18 30.03 -12.09 21.36
N GLY A 19 30.53 -10.84 21.29
CA GLY A 19 29.74 -9.61 21.38
C GLY A 19 29.49 -8.86 20.06
N CYS A 20 29.98 -9.35 18.92
CA CYS A 20 29.85 -8.68 17.61
C CYS A 20 28.41 -8.63 17.04
N GLY A 21 27.42 -9.23 17.71
CA GLY A 21 26.01 -9.12 17.30
C GLY A 21 25.63 -9.80 15.97
N TYR A 22 26.54 -10.57 15.35
CA TYR A 22 26.27 -11.24 14.06
C TYR A 22 25.05 -12.16 14.13
N ASN A 23 24.96 -13.01 15.16
CA ASN A 23 23.82 -13.92 15.32
C ASN A 23 22.51 -13.16 15.58
N ASP A 24 22.56 -12.03 16.28
CA ASP A 24 21.39 -11.19 16.47
C ASP A 24 20.94 -10.55 15.16
N LEU A 25 21.88 -10.05 14.35
CA LEU A 25 21.61 -9.51 13.01
C LEU A 25 21.00 -10.58 12.10
N GLN A 26 21.53 -11.80 12.08
CA GLN A 26 20.96 -12.90 11.30
C GLN A 26 19.55 -13.28 11.77
N ARG A 27 19.34 -13.37 13.09
CA ARG A 27 18.01 -13.62 13.66
C ARG A 27 17.01 -12.54 13.27
N GLN A 28 17.40 -11.27 13.38
CA GLN A 28 16.55 -10.14 13.04
C GLN A 28 16.30 -10.04 11.53
N ASP A 29 17.27 -10.37 10.68
CA ASP A 29 17.08 -10.44 9.23
C ASP A 29 16.00 -11.48 8.84
N GLU A 30 16.07 -12.67 9.43
CA GLU A 30 15.05 -13.71 9.24
C GLU A 30 13.68 -13.31 9.79
N GLN A 31 13.63 -12.59 10.92
CA GLN A 31 12.37 -12.02 11.43
C GLN A 31 11.77 -11.00 10.46
N VAL A 32 12.59 -10.14 9.84
CA VAL A 32 12.12 -9.18 8.84
C VAL A 32 11.59 -9.89 7.60
N LYS A 33 12.30 -10.91 7.09
CA LYS A 33 11.83 -11.74 5.97
C LYS A 33 10.50 -12.45 6.29
N ALA A 34 10.37 -13.02 7.48
CA ALA A 34 9.14 -13.66 7.92
C ALA A 34 7.97 -12.66 8.00
N ALA A 35 8.18 -11.48 8.58
CA ALA A 35 7.18 -10.42 8.63
C ALA A 35 6.81 -9.91 7.23
N TRP A 36 7.77 -9.85 6.31
CA TRP A 36 7.54 -9.48 4.92
C TRP A 36 6.70 -10.52 4.17
N SER A 37 6.98 -11.81 4.34
CA SER A 37 6.15 -12.89 3.78
C SER A 37 4.70 -12.79 4.23
N GLU A 38 4.46 -12.45 5.50
CA GLU A 38 3.10 -12.21 5.99
C GLU A 38 2.43 -11.03 5.29
N VAL A 39 3.16 -9.93 5.05
CA VAL A 39 2.65 -8.79 4.27
C VAL A 39 2.25 -9.21 2.86
N ILE A 40 3.10 -9.98 2.18
CA ILE A 40 2.83 -10.47 0.82
C ILE A 40 1.58 -11.34 0.80
N ASN A 41 1.41 -12.25 1.76
CA ASN A 41 0.24 -13.11 1.84
C ASN A 41 -1.07 -12.31 1.90
N GLN A 42 -1.11 -11.24 2.69
CA GLN A 42 -2.30 -10.39 2.81
C GLN A 42 -2.55 -9.58 1.52
N TYR A 43 -1.50 -9.04 0.90
CA TYR A 43 -1.64 -8.33 -0.38
C TYR A 43 -2.05 -9.26 -1.54
N GLN A 44 -1.54 -10.50 -1.55
CA GLN A 44 -1.93 -11.52 -2.51
C GLN A 44 -3.42 -11.85 -2.37
N ARG A 45 -3.89 -12.08 -1.13
CA ARG A 45 -5.31 -12.33 -0.86
C ARG A 45 -6.19 -11.19 -1.39
N ARG A 46 -5.78 -9.94 -1.18
CA ARG A 46 -6.50 -8.77 -1.70
C ARG A 46 -6.59 -8.82 -3.22
N ALA A 47 -5.48 -9.07 -3.91
CA ALA A 47 -5.44 -9.14 -5.37
C ALA A 47 -6.26 -10.31 -5.94
N ASP A 48 -6.40 -11.41 -5.19
CA ASP A 48 -7.19 -12.59 -5.58
C ASP A 48 -8.71 -12.38 -5.43
N LEU A 49 -9.14 -11.44 -4.58
CA LEU A 49 -10.55 -11.07 -4.46
C LEU A 49 -11.03 -10.16 -5.60
N VAL A 50 -10.11 -9.41 -6.23
CA VAL A 50 -10.45 -8.40 -7.25
C VAL A 50 -11.21 -8.97 -8.46
N PRO A 51 -10.83 -10.11 -9.07
CA PRO A 51 -11.57 -10.63 -10.22
C PRO A 51 -13.03 -10.97 -9.90
N ASN A 52 -13.29 -11.55 -8.72
CA ASN A 52 -14.65 -11.85 -8.28
C ASN A 52 -15.44 -10.56 -8.05
N LEU A 53 -14.84 -9.55 -7.42
CA LEU A 53 -15.47 -8.24 -7.25
C LEU A 53 -15.82 -7.59 -8.59
N VAL A 54 -14.86 -7.56 -9.53
CA VAL A 54 -15.05 -6.99 -10.87
C VAL A 54 -16.17 -7.72 -11.62
N ASN A 55 -16.22 -9.05 -11.54
CA ASN A 55 -17.29 -9.85 -12.18
C ASN A 55 -18.66 -9.55 -11.59
N THR A 56 -18.78 -9.45 -10.25
CA THR A 56 -20.03 -9.09 -9.59
C THR A 56 -20.48 -7.69 -9.99
N VAL A 57 -19.60 -6.69 -9.95
CA VAL A 57 -19.94 -5.31 -10.35
C VAL A 57 -20.32 -5.24 -11.83
N LYS A 58 -19.62 -5.95 -12.70
CA LYS A 58 -19.92 -5.99 -14.15
C LYS A 58 -21.33 -6.51 -14.44
N GLY A 59 -21.88 -7.41 -13.63
CA GLY A 59 -23.25 -7.91 -13.78
C GLY A 59 -24.33 -6.83 -13.60
N TYR A 60 -24.05 -5.77 -12.84
CA TYR A 60 -25.00 -4.71 -12.53
C TYR A 60 -24.65 -3.37 -13.18
N ALA A 61 -23.36 -3.10 -13.38
CA ALA A 61 -22.82 -1.81 -13.81
C ALA A 61 -21.87 -1.96 -15.01
N ALA A 62 -22.25 -2.77 -16.01
CA ALA A 62 -21.43 -3.03 -17.19
C ALA A 62 -21.00 -1.75 -17.94
N GLN A 63 -21.82 -0.70 -17.89
CA GLN A 63 -21.54 0.61 -18.51
C GLN A 63 -20.36 1.37 -17.85
N GLU A 64 -19.92 0.97 -16.65
CA GLU A 64 -18.81 1.59 -15.91
C GLU A 64 -17.44 1.04 -16.36
N GLU A 65 -17.27 0.87 -17.68
CA GLU A 65 -16.10 0.22 -18.29
C GLU A 65 -14.77 0.87 -17.89
N ARG A 66 -14.75 2.21 -17.78
CA ARG A 66 -13.57 2.96 -17.37
C ARG A 66 -13.08 2.51 -16.00
N VAL A 67 -13.99 2.39 -15.04
CA VAL A 67 -13.68 2.08 -13.64
C VAL A 67 -13.28 0.61 -13.52
N LEU A 68 -14.00 -0.29 -14.18
CA LEU A 68 -13.65 -1.71 -14.23
C LEU A 68 -12.25 -1.91 -14.85
N THR A 69 -11.95 -1.20 -15.93
CA THR A 69 -10.63 -1.25 -16.60
C THR A 69 -9.52 -0.71 -15.70
N GLU A 70 -9.76 0.38 -14.96
CA GLU A 70 -8.79 0.92 -14.00
C GLU A 70 -8.47 -0.08 -12.88
N VAL A 71 -9.47 -0.76 -12.32
CA VAL A 71 -9.30 -1.78 -11.29
C VAL A 71 -8.53 -2.98 -11.83
N THR A 72 -8.89 -3.47 -13.03
CA THR A 72 -8.16 -4.57 -13.67
C THR A 72 -6.71 -4.20 -13.97
N ARG A 73 -6.45 -2.98 -14.46
CA ARG A 73 -5.09 -2.49 -14.72
C ARG A 73 -4.29 -2.35 -13.42
N ALA A 74 -4.89 -1.83 -12.36
CA ALA A 74 -4.24 -1.71 -11.07
C ALA A 74 -3.87 -3.08 -10.48
N ARG A 75 -4.77 -4.07 -10.59
CA ARG A 75 -4.47 -5.46 -10.22
C ARG A 75 -3.31 -6.04 -11.03
N ALA A 76 -3.31 -5.81 -12.36
CA ALA A 76 -2.24 -6.29 -13.23
C ALA A 76 -0.89 -5.65 -12.87
N SER A 77 -0.88 -4.36 -12.51
CA SER A 77 0.33 -3.67 -12.01
C SER A 77 0.87 -4.33 -10.74
N VAL A 78 0.02 -4.66 -9.77
CA VAL A 78 0.42 -5.40 -8.57
C VAL A 78 1.00 -6.78 -8.93
N GLY A 79 0.33 -7.53 -9.82
CA GLY A 79 0.79 -8.86 -10.24
C GLY A 79 2.08 -8.86 -11.07
N SER A 80 2.46 -7.72 -11.66
CA SER A 80 3.72 -7.58 -12.41
C SER A 80 4.95 -7.43 -11.52
N ILE A 81 4.76 -7.15 -10.22
CA ILE A 81 5.86 -6.97 -9.28
C ILE A 81 6.18 -8.29 -8.61
N GLN A 82 7.42 -8.74 -8.79
CA GLN A 82 7.92 -9.95 -8.17
C GLN A 82 8.24 -9.68 -6.70
N ALA A 83 7.25 -9.88 -5.82
CA ALA A 83 7.37 -9.63 -4.38
C ALA A 83 8.12 -10.77 -3.67
N THR A 84 9.40 -10.96 -3.99
CA THR A 84 10.23 -11.97 -3.34
C THR A 84 10.71 -11.51 -1.97
N PRO A 85 11.24 -12.40 -1.11
CA PRO A 85 11.88 -12.03 0.14
C PRO A 85 13.03 -11.03 -0.03
N GLU A 86 13.68 -11.00 -1.19
CA GLU A 86 14.80 -10.11 -1.50
C GLU A 86 14.37 -8.71 -1.91
N LEU A 87 13.10 -8.49 -2.26
CA LEU A 87 12.58 -7.17 -2.66
C LEU A 87 12.83 -6.11 -1.58
N ILE A 88 12.78 -6.50 -0.30
CA ILE A 88 13.06 -5.63 0.85
C ILE A 88 14.55 -5.28 1.01
N ASN A 89 15.43 -5.77 0.14
CA ASN A 89 16.81 -5.32 0.08
C ASN A 89 17.03 -4.26 -1.02
N ASP A 90 16.02 -4.00 -1.85
CA ASP A 90 16.04 -2.96 -2.88
C ASP A 90 14.99 -1.87 -2.56
N PRO A 91 15.42 -0.68 -2.09
CA PRO A 91 14.54 0.43 -1.79
C PRO A 91 13.68 0.89 -2.98
N GLN A 92 14.18 0.79 -4.22
CA GLN A 92 13.42 1.19 -5.40
C GLN A 92 12.33 0.16 -5.72
N ALA A 93 12.65 -1.14 -5.63
CA ALA A 93 11.66 -2.19 -5.80
C ALA A 93 10.58 -2.12 -4.71
N PHE A 94 10.97 -1.84 -3.46
CA PHE A 94 10.05 -1.61 -2.35
C PHE A 94 9.13 -0.40 -2.57
N ALA A 95 9.66 0.71 -3.10
CA ALA A 95 8.85 1.88 -3.45
C ALA A 95 7.85 1.58 -4.58
N ARG A 96 8.26 0.85 -5.63
CA ARG A 96 7.38 0.41 -6.72
C ARG A 96 6.27 -0.51 -6.21
N PHE A 97 6.61 -1.44 -5.31
CA PHE A 97 5.62 -2.27 -4.62
C PHE A 97 4.56 -1.43 -3.91
N GLN A 98 4.98 -0.50 -3.06
CA GLN A 98 4.04 0.39 -2.35
C GLN A 98 3.15 1.19 -3.31
N ALA A 99 3.74 1.80 -4.34
CA ALA A 99 2.99 2.58 -5.32
C ALA A 99 1.91 1.76 -6.05
N ALA A 100 2.21 0.53 -6.46
CA ALA A 100 1.23 -0.35 -7.08
C ALA A 100 0.11 -0.74 -6.11
N GLN A 101 0.45 -1.02 -4.84
CA GLN A 101 -0.56 -1.32 -3.81
C GLN A 101 -1.47 -0.11 -3.53
N ALA A 102 -0.93 1.11 -3.52
CA ALA A 102 -1.69 2.34 -3.35
C ALA A 102 -2.63 2.61 -4.54
N GLN A 103 -2.14 2.36 -5.76
CA GLN A 103 -2.95 2.47 -6.97
C GLN A 103 -4.13 1.50 -6.95
N LEU A 104 -3.92 0.26 -6.50
CA LEU A 104 -5.02 -0.71 -6.34
C LEU A 104 -6.03 -0.25 -5.28
N SER A 105 -5.58 0.19 -4.11
CA SER A 105 -6.47 0.75 -3.08
C SER A 105 -7.31 1.90 -3.62
N SER A 106 -6.68 2.84 -4.34
CA SER A 106 -7.36 4.00 -4.94
C SER A 106 -8.41 3.59 -5.99
N ALA A 107 -8.10 2.61 -6.83
CA ALA A 107 -9.03 2.08 -7.83
C ALA A 107 -10.23 1.38 -7.18
N LEU A 108 -9.99 0.60 -6.11
CA LEU A 108 -11.05 -0.05 -5.34
C LEU A 108 -11.97 0.98 -4.66
N SER A 109 -11.41 2.07 -4.10
CA SER A 109 -12.23 3.15 -3.52
C SER A 109 -13.14 3.81 -4.57
N ARG A 110 -12.65 4.05 -5.79
CA ARG A 110 -13.48 4.57 -6.90
C ARG A 110 -14.58 3.59 -7.30
N LEU A 111 -14.27 2.29 -7.36
CA LEU A 111 -15.25 1.25 -7.66
C LEU A 111 -16.38 1.21 -6.62
N LEU A 112 -16.04 1.33 -5.33
CA LEU A 112 -17.02 1.38 -4.25
C LEU A 112 -17.91 2.63 -4.34
N LEU A 113 -17.34 3.79 -4.68
CA LEU A 113 -18.12 5.01 -4.90
C LEU A 113 -19.12 4.85 -6.04
N VAL A 114 -18.72 4.19 -7.13
CA VAL A 114 -19.60 3.91 -8.27
C VAL A 114 -20.72 2.95 -7.86
N ALA A 115 -20.42 1.93 -7.04
CA ALA A 115 -21.40 0.97 -6.56
C ALA A 115 -22.55 1.62 -5.77
N GLU A 116 -22.34 2.78 -5.13
CA GLU A 116 -23.39 3.53 -4.44
C GLU A 116 -24.51 4.01 -5.38
N ASN A 117 -24.23 4.21 -6.67
CA ASN A 117 -25.22 4.59 -7.67
C ASN A 117 -26.09 3.42 -8.15
N TYR A 118 -25.81 2.19 -7.70
CA TYR A 118 -26.48 0.97 -8.13
C TYR A 118 -27.11 0.24 -6.92
N PRO A 119 -28.36 0.57 -6.54
CA PRO A 119 -29.01 -0.01 -5.36
C PRO A 119 -29.06 -1.54 -5.35
N ASN A 120 -29.33 -2.15 -6.52
CA ASN A 120 -29.39 -3.61 -6.65
C ASN A 120 -28.03 -4.28 -6.39
N LEU A 121 -26.93 -3.67 -6.83
CA LEU A 121 -25.56 -4.13 -6.55
C LEU A 121 -25.23 -3.96 -5.07
N LYS A 122 -25.60 -2.82 -4.48
CA LYS A 122 -25.39 -2.54 -3.06
C LYS A 122 -26.10 -3.55 -2.15
N SER A 123 -27.27 -4.02 -2.58
CA SER A 123 -28.04 -5.05 -1.90
C SER A 123 -27.64 -6.49 -2.26
N ASP A 124 -26.76 -6.69 -3.25
CA ASP A 124 -26.28 -8.02 -3.64
C ASP A 124 -25.45 -8.65 -2.52
N GLN A 125 -25.82 -9.86 -2.12
CA GLN A 125 -25.17 -10.56 -1.01
C GLN A 125 -23.70 -10.88 -1.32
N ASN A 126 -23.39 -11.31 -2.54
CA ASN A 126 -22.01 -11.63 -2.93
C ASN A 126 -21.12 -10.38 -2.92
N PHE A 127 -21.65 -9.24 -3.37
CA PHE A 127 -20.94 -7.97 -3.34
C PHE A 127 -20.61 -7.54 -1.89
N ARG A 128 -21.59 -7.62 -0.99
CA ARG A 128 -21.39 -7.29 0.44
C ARG A 128 -20.38 -8.22 1.12
N ASP A 129 -20.42 -9.51 0.79
CA ASP A 129 -19.48 -10.49 1.32
C ASP A 129 -18.05 -10.22 0.83
N LEU A 130 -17.88 -9.88 -0.45
CA LEU A 130 -16.58 -9.48 -1.01
C LEU A 130 -16.05 -8.17 -0.38
N GLN A 131 -16.93 -7.20 -0.14
CA GLN A 131 -16.56 -5.96 0.55
C GLN A 131 -16.07 -6.25 1.98
N SER A 132 -16.78 -7.08 2.73
CA SER A 132 -16.38 -7.51 4.08
C SER A 132 -15.04 -8.26 4.07
N GLN A 133 -14.81 -9.14 3.08
CA GLN A 133 -13.52 -9.82 2.92
C GLN A 133 -12.39 -8.86 2.60
N LEU A 134 -12.63 -7.86 1.74
CA LEU A 134 -11.64 -6.83 1.40
C LEU A 134 -11.32 -5.96 2.62
N GLU A 135 -12.31 -5.48 3.35
CA GLU A 135 -12.12 -4.73 4.60
C GLU A 135 -11.32 -5.56 5.63
N GLY A 136 -11.70 -6.82 5.83
CA GLY A 136 -10.98 -7.74 6.69
C GLY A 136 -9.54 -7.99 6.20
N THR A 137 -9.28 -7.92 4.90
CA THR A 137 -7.93 -8.03 4.34
C THR A 137 -7.13 -6.75 4.58
N GLU A 138 -7.72 -5.57 4.40
CA GLU A 138 -7.08 -4.27 4.69
C GLU A 138 -6.67 -4.17 6.17
N ASN A 139 -7.53 -4.60 7.08
CA ASN A 139 -7.22 -4.65 8.51
C ASN A 139 -6.03 -5.58 8.80
N ARG A 140 -5.96 -6.74 8.14
CA ARG A 140 -4.82 -7.67 8.27
C ARG A 140 -3.55 -7.10 7.64
N ILE A 141 -3.65 -6.41 6.50
CA ILE A 141 -2.53 -5.70 5.87
C ILE A 141 -1.98 -4.66 6.86
N ALA A 142 -2.83 -3.85 7.50
CA ALA A 142 -2.38 -2.86 8.47
C ALA A 142 -1.59 -3.49 9.63
N VAL A 143 -2.09 -4.61 10.17
CA VAL A 143 -1.40 -5.36 11.23
C VAL A 143 -0.09 -5.97 10.75
N ALA A 144 -0.08 -6.59 9.57
CA ALA A 144 1.13 -7.18 8.97
C ALA A 144 2.20 -6.11 8.70
N ARG A 145 1.81 -4.95 8.16
CA ARG A 145 2.70 -3.79 7.99
C ARG A 145 3.26 -3.32 9.32
N ASN A 146 2.45 -3.23 10.37
CA ASN A 146 2.94 -2.84 11.71
C ASN A 146 3.98 -3.82 12.26
N ARG A 147 3.76 -5.13 12.10
CA ARG A 147 4.73 -6.17 12.50
C ARG A 147 6.04 -6.05 11.72
N TYR A 148 5.96 -5.85 10.40
CA TYR A 148 7.13 -5.58 9.56
C TYR A 148 7.87 -4.33 9.99
N ILE A 149 7.15 -3.22 10.25
CA ILE A 149 7.74 -1.95 10.71
C ILE A 149 8.57 -2.15 11.98
N LYS A 150 8.03 -2.91 12.95
CA LYS A 150 8.72 -3.22 14.20
C LYS A 150 9.95 -4.08 13.98
N ALA A 151 9.86 -5.13 13.17
CA ALA A 151 11.00 -5.99 12.84
C ALA A 151 12.13 -5.19 12.14
N VAL A 152 11.77 -4.34 11.18
CA VAL A 152 12.73 -3.47 10.48
C VAL A 152 13.33 -2.44 11.44
N GLN A 153 12.54 -1.87 12.35
CA GLN A 153 13.03 -0.94 13.36
C GLN A 153 14.07 -1.61 14.26
N GLU A 154 13.79 -2.81 14.75
CA GLU A 154 14.71 -3.58 15.59
C GLU A 154 16.01 -3.89 14.84
N TYR A 155 15.90 -4.45 13.62
CA TYR A 155 17.04 -4.75 12.76
C TYR A 155 17.89 -3.50 12.45
N ASN A 156 17.25 -2.43 11.97
CA ASN A 156 17.95 -1.19 11.61
C ASN A 156 18.62 -0.52 12.82
N THR A 157 18.04 -0.66 14.01
CA THR A 157 18.65 -0.17 15.26
C THR A 157 19.92 -0.95 15.56
N THR A 158 19.88 -2.28 15.49
CA THR A 158 21.04 -3.15 15.70
C THR A 158 22.14 -2.89 14.66
N VAL A 159 21.79 -2.79 13.38
CA VAL A 159 22.73 -2.49 12.28
C VAL A 159 23.46 -1.16 12.51
N ARG A 160 22.81 -0.18 13.15
CA ARG A 160 23.39 1.17 13.39
C ARG A 160 24.10 1.31 14.74
N SER A 161 23.94 0.35 15.65
CA SER A 161 24.46 0.44 17.02
C SER A 161 25.91 -0.04 17.10
N PHE A 162 26.75 0.66 17.88
CA PHE A 162 28.09 0.20 18.20
C PHE A 162 28.04 -0.90 19.27
N PRO A 163 28.82 -2.00 19.17
CA PRO A 163 29.84 -2.29 18.15
C PRO A 163 29.31 -3.00 16.90
N THR A 164 28.03 -3.39 16.87
CA THR A 164 27.41 -4.23 15.83
C THR A 164 27.46 -3.62 14.42
N ASN A 165 27.50 -2.29 14.31
CA ASN A 165 27.66 -1.58 13.03
C ASN A 165 28.95 -1.95 12.28
N LEU A 166 30.04 -2.26 12.99
CA LEU A 166 31.30 -2.72 12.38
C LEU A 166 31.12 -4.10 11.75
N THR A 167 30.40 -4.99 12.43
CA THR A 167 30.05 -6.31 11.91
C THR A 167 29.10 -6.19 10.73
N ALA A 168 28.10 -5.30 10.80
CA ALA A 168 27.20 -5.03 9.68
C ALA A 168 27.97 -4.55 8.44
N MET A 169 28.93 -3.63 8.60
CA MET A 169 29.79 -3.18 7.50
C MET A 169 30.65 -4.32 6.92
N LEU A 170 31.25 -5.17 7.78
CA LEU A 170 32.09 -6.29 7.35
C LEU A 170 31.32 -7.31 6.51
N PHE A 171 30.07 -7.59 6.91
CA PHE A 171 29.20 -8.57 6.24
C PHE A 171 28.20 -7.95 5.24
N LYS A 172 28.32 -6.65 4.94
CA LYS A 172 27.44 -5.91 4.03
C LYS A 172 25.95 -6.04 4.38
N MET A 173 25.63 -5.97 5.67
CA MET A 173 24.26 -5.95 6.17
C MET A 173 23.74 -4.52 6.19
N ASP A 174 23.05 -4.14 5.13
CA ASP A 174 22.49 -2.81 4.96
C ASP A 174 21.16 -2.64 5.69
N VAL A 175 20.79 -1.39 5.99
CA VAL A 175 19.47 -1.08 6.53
C VAL A 175 18.37 -1.45 5.56
N LYS A 176 17.25 -1.94 6.09
CA LYS A 176 16.08 -2.30 5.31
C LYS A 176 15.13 -1.11 5.17
N PRO A 177 14.50 -0.93 4.00
CA PRO A 177 13.46 0.06 3.81
C PRO A 177 12.28 -0.27 4.73
N ASN A 178 11.53 0.77 5.11
CA ASN A 178 10.37 0.61 5.97
C ASN A 178 9.13 1.21 5.30
N PHE A 179 7.95 0.76 5.72
CA PHE A 179 6.71 1.42 5.35
C PHE A 179 6.67 2.81 5.99
N SER A 180 6.42 3.83 5.17
CA SER A 180 6.20 5.19 5.62
C SER A 180 4.87 5.71 5.06
N VAL A 181 4.48 6.89 5.53
CA VAL A 181 3.40 7.64 4.91
C VAL A 181 3.87 8.13 3.55
N GLU A 182 3.15 7.72 2.49
CA GLU A 182 3.47 8.00 1.09
C GLU A 182 3.56 9.51 0.79
N ASN A 183 2.90 10.33 1.61
CA ASN A 183 2.81 11.77 1.41
C ASN A 183 2.84 12.54 2.74
N GLU A 184 3.92 12.43 3.51
CA GLU A 184 4.15 13.22 4.73
C GLU A 184 3.88 14.72 4.52
N LYS A 185 4.25 15.23 3.33
CA LYS A 185 4.04 16.63 2.94
C LYS A 185 2.56 17.01 2.80
N ALA A 186 1.73 16.12 2.25
CA ALA A 186 0.29 16.37 2.13
C ALA A 186 -0.44 16.27 3.47
N ILE A 187 0.03 15.41 4.38
CA ILE A 187 -0.53 15.27 5.73
C ILE A 187 -0.14 16.46 6.62
N SER A 188 1.03 17.05 6.38
CA SER A 188 1.50 18.23 7.10
C SER A 188 0.84 19.54 6.63
N ALA A 189 0.11 19.53 5.51
CA ALA A 189 -0.67 20.67 5.06
C ALA A 189 -2.06 20.63 5.72
N PRO A 190 -2.49 21.70 6.43
CA PRO A 190 -3.83 21.73 7.01
C PRO A 190 -4.87 21.63 5.90
N PRO A 191 -5.97 20.86 6.10
CA PRO A 191 -7.03 20.78 5.11
C PRO A 191 -7.66 22.17 4.93
N THR A 192 -7.50 22.74 3.75
CA THR A 192 -8.20 23.98 3.38
C THR A 192 -9.65 23.66 3.09
N VAL A 193 -10.52 23.91 4.08
CA VAL A 193 -11.98 23.86 3.89
C VAL A 193 -12.44 25.26 3.54
N ASP A 194 -12.72 25.51 2.25
CA ASP A 194 -13.27 26.77 1.77
C ASP A 194 -14.78 26.63 1.55
N PHE A 195 -15.57 27.16 2.48
CA PHE A 195 -17.03 27.24 2.41
C PHE A 195 -17.52 28.42 1.55
N SER A 196 -16.62 29.23 0.99
CA SER A 196 -16.95 30.48 0.28
C SER A 196 -17.33 30.27 -1.18
N LYS A 197 -17.34 29.02 -1.67
CA LYS A 197 -17.74 28.67 -3.03
C LYS A 197 -19.17 28.10 -3.00
N PRO A 198 -20.20 28.86 -3.41
CA PRO A 198 -21.52 28.29 -3.65
C PRO A 198 -21.39 27.18 -4.69
N ALA A 199 -22.09 26.06 -4.49
CA ALA A 199 -22.26 25.07 -5.55
C ALA A 199 -22.70 25.77 -6.84
N PRO A 200 -22.18 25.41 -8.02
CA PRO A 200 -22.68 25.97 -9.27
C PRO A 200 -24.19 25.77 -9.30
N ALA A 201 -24.96 26.87 -9.36
CA ALA A 201 -26.40 26.79 -9.50
C ALA A 201 -26.72 25.91 -10.72
N PRO A 202 -27.74 25.03 -10.66
CA PRO A 202 -28.17 24.28 -11.83
C PRO A 202 -28.42 25.27 -12.96
N ALA A 203 -27.85 25.01 -14.14
CA ALA A 203 -28.07 25.85 -15.31
C ALA A 203 -29.58 26.04 -15.52
N PRO A 204 -30.07 27.27 -15.78
CA PRO A 204 -31.48 27.50 -16.05
C PRO A 204 -31.92 26.62 -17.23
N ALA A 205 -33.06 25.95 -17.09
CA ALA A 205 -33.65 25.21 -18.20
C ALA A 205 -33.78 26.14 -19.43
N PRO A 206 -33.49 25.65 -20.66
CA PRO A 206 -33.65 26.45 -21.86
C PRO A 206 -35.07 27.01 -21.93
N ALA A 207 -35.19 28.32 -22.14
CA ALA A 207 -36.49 28.97 -22.32
C ALA A 207 -37.28 28.28 -23.46
N PRO A 208 -38.60 28.06 -23.31
CA PRO A 208 -39.40 27.49 -24.37
C PRO A 208 -39.29 28.38 -25.62
N ALA A 209 -39.05 27.75 -26.77
CA ALA A 209 -38.94 28.45 -28.05
C ALA A 209 -40.19 29.32 -28.31
N PRO A 210 -40.02 30.55 -28.81
CA PRO A 210 -41.16 31.42 -29.12
C PRO A 210 -42.05 30.77 -30.18
N ALA A 211 -43.36 30.82 -29.93
CA ALA A 211 -44.37 30.27 -30.83
C ALA A 211 -44.26 30.89 -32.24
N PRO A 212 -44.50 30.10 -33.31
CA PRO A 212 -44.41 30.60 -34.68
C PRO A 212 -45.44 31.70 -34.92
N ALA A 213 -44.99 32.80 -35.54
CA ALA A 213 -45.85 33.93 -35.88
C ALA A 213 -46.95 33.51 -36.88
N PRO A 214 -48.18 34.03 -36.76
CA PRO A 214 -49.26 33.71 -37.67
C PRO A 214 -48.97 34.23 -39.09
N ALA A 215 -49.29 33.40 -40.08
CA ALA A 215 -49.12 33.70 -41.50
C ALA A 215 -49.95 34.94 -41.93
N PRO A 216 -49.46 35.76 -42.87
CA PRO A 216 -50.20 36.92 -43.34
C PRO A 216 -51.43 36.48 -44.14
N ALA A 217 -52.59 37.02 -43.77
CA ALA A 217 -53.85 36.83 -44.48
C ALA A 217 -53.80 37.57 -45.83
N THR A 218 -53.82 36.81 -46.93
CA THR A 218 -54.09 37.34 -48.27
C THR A 218 -55.59 37.55 -48.46
N LYS A 219 -55.96 38.79 -48.76
CA LYS A 219 -57.21 39.13 -49.45
C LYS A 219 -56.97 39.06 -50.95
#